data_AF-A0AAW0G4H1-F1
#
_entry.id   AF-A0AAW0G4H1-F1
#
_cell.length_a   1.000
_cell.length_b   1.000
_cell.length_c   1.000
_cell.angle_alpha   90.00
_cell.angle_beta   90.00
_cell.angle_gamma   90.00
#
_symmetry.space_group_name_H-M   'P 1'
#
loop_
_entity.id
_entity.type
_entity.pdbx_description
1 polymer ?
#
loop_
_entity_poly.entity_id
_entity_poly.type
_entity_poly.pdbx_seq_one_letter_code
_entity_poly.pdbx_strand_id
1 'polypeptide(L)' 'MLRSRTALVARNICRTYATAAQPHALVFLEHRDGVLDSGSLSALSAAQQLGGEVTGLVIGAPEQIQTILPQAKK' A
#
# COMPACT_ATOMS: atom_id res chain seq x y z
N MET A 1 -6.13 -25.87 49.76
CA MET A 1 -5.06 -25.55 48.79
C MET A 1 -5.65 -24.79 47.62
N LEU A 2 -5.67 -23.45 47.66
CA LEU A 2 -6.04 -22.63 46.51
C LEU A 2 -4.79 -22.42 45.65
N ARG A 3 -4.73 -23.09 44.49
CA ARG A 3 -3.67 -22.85 43.49
C ARG A 3 -3.93 -21.50 42.83
N SER A 4 -3.29 -20.45 43.32
CA SER A 4 -3.20 -19.16 42.63
C SER A 4 -2.55 -19.39 41.27
N ARG A 5 -3.36 -19.39 40.22
CA ARG A 5 -2.89 -19.40 38.83
C ARG A 5 -2.39 -18.00 38.52
N THR A 6 -1.08 -17.81 38.59
CA THR A 6 -0.43 -16.59 38.10
C THR A 6 -0.70 -16.50 36.60
N ALA A 7 -1.64 -15.63 36.20
CA ALA A 7 -1.86 -15.31 34.81
C ALA A 7 -0.62 -14.55 34.30
N LEU A 8 0.27 -15.26 33.61
CA LEU A 8 1.33 -14.63 32.84
C LEU A 8 0.65 -13.86 31.71
N VAL A 9 0.54 -12.55 31.88
CA VAL A 9 0.21 -11.63 30.79
C VAL A 9 1.35 -11.77 29.79
N ALA A 10 1.14 -12.59 28.76
CA ALA A 10 2.02 -12.66 27.62
C ALA A 10 1.99 -11.28 26.97
N ARG A 11 2.98 -10.43 27.28
CA ARG A 11 3.28 -9.27 26.45
C ARG A 11 3.51 -9.83 25.06
N ASN A 12 2.59 -9.59 24.14
CA ASN A 12 2.82 -9.84 22.73
C ASN A 12 4.06 -9.03 22.36
N ILE A 13 5.21 -9.70 22.27
CA ILE A 13 6.42 -9.13 21.70
C ILE A 13 6.16 -9.05 20.20
N CYS A 14 5.32 -8.09 19.80
CA CYS A 14 5.10 -7.79 18.40
C CYS A 14 6.43 -7.33 17.83
N ARG A 15 6.91 -8.05 16.82
CA ARG A 15 8.06 -7.65 15.99
C ARG A 15 7.76 -6.26 15.44
N THR A 16 8.45 -5.24 15.94
CA THR A 16 8.32 -3.85 15.49
C THR A 16 9.24 -3.51 14.32
N TYR A 17 9.97 -4.48 13.77
CA TYR A 17 10.89 -4.21 12.68
C TYR A 17 10.13 -4.11 11.35
N ALA A 18 10.15 -2.92 10.77
CA ALA A 18 9.61 -2.56 9.45
C ALA A 18 8.08 -2.57 9.27
N THR A 19 7.29 -2.71 10.33
CA THR A 19 5.82 -2.52 10.27
C THR A 19 5.45 -1.06 10.54
N ALA A 20 4.88 -0.39 9.55
CA ALA A 20 4.34 0.95 9.72
C ALA A 20 3.15 0.95 10.69
N ALA A 21 2.99 2.04 11.45
CA ALA A 21 1.90 2.19 12.41
C ALA A 21 0.52 2.35 11.73
N GLN A 22 0.50 2.70 10.44
CA GLN A 22 -0.70 2.85 9.60
C GLN A 22 -0.52 2.08 8.29
N PRO A 23 -1.61 1.67 7.64
CA PRO A 23 -1.56 0.97 6.35
C PRO A 23 -1.08 1.94 5.25
N HIS A 24 0.14 1.75 4.75
CA HIS A 24 0.64 2.46 3.57
C HIS A 24 0.70 1.48 2.39
N ALA A 25 0.31 1.92 1.21
CA ALA A 25 0.27 1.11 0.00
C ALA A 25 1.17 1.72 -1.08
N LEU A 26 2.08 0.91 -1.62
CA LEU A 26 2.81 1.23 -2.84
C LEU A 26 2.15 0.48 -4.01
N VAL A 27 1.62 1.22 -4.97
CA VAL A 27 0.92 0.67 -6.14
C VAL A 27 1.75 0.89 -7.39
N PHE A 28 2.06 -0.18 -8.11
CA PHE A 28 2.68 -0.09 -9.43
C PHE A 28 1.60 0.19 -10.47
N LEU A 29 1.77 1.28 -11.23
CA LEU A 29 0.84 1.74 -12.24
C LEU A 29 1.42 1.44 -13.62
N GLU A 30 0.91 0.36 -14.21
CA GLU A 30 1.30 -0.11 -15.53
C GLU A 30 0.69 0.76 -16.62
N HIS A 31 1.47 0.99 -17.67
CA HIS A 31 0.99 1.64 -18.88
C HIS A 31 1.61 0.99 -20.12
N ARG A 32 0.90 1.12 -21.24
CA ARG A 32 1.37 0.73 -22.55
C ARG A 32 1.09 1.87 -23.52
N ASP A 33 2.13 2.32 -24.22
CA ASP A 33 2.04 3.38 -25.22
C ASP A 33 1.37 4.68 -24.69
N GLY A 34 1.61 5.01 -23.41
CA GLY A 34 1.05 6.21 -22.79
C GLY A 34 -0.38 6.07 -22.27
N VAL A 35 -0.95 4.85 -22.28
CA VAL A 35 -2.28 4.54 -21.74
C VAL A 35 -2.15 3.67 -20.50
N LEU A 36 -2.76 4.07 -19.39
CA LEU A 36 -2.79 3.28 -18.15
C LEU A 36 -3.58 1.98 -18.34
N ASP A 37 -3.06 0.91 -17.75
CA ASP A 37 -3.78 -0.35 -17.68
C ASP A 37 -4.98 -0.26 -16.71
N SER A 38 -6.11 -0.84 -17.10
CA SER A 38 -7.34 -0.81 -16.31
C SER A 38 -7.24 -1.61 -14.99
N GLY A 39 -6.39 -2.64 -14.95
CA GLY A 39 -6.06 -3.38 -13.75
C GLY A 39 -5.32 -2.52 -12.73
N SER A 40 -4.46 -1.61 -13.21
CA SER A 40 -3.75 -0.66 -12.34
C SER A 40 -4.70 0.33 -11.65
N LEU A 41 -5.76 0.78 -12.35
CA LEU A 41 -6.79 1.65 -11.75
C LEU A 41 -7.63 0.90 -10.70
N SER A 42 -7.91 -0.38 -10.95
CA SER A 42 -8.59 -1.24 -9.99
C SER A 42 -7.74 -1.48 -8.74
N ALA A 43 -6.44 -1.70 -8.92
CA ALA A 43 -5.47 -1.84 -7.82
C ALA A 43 -5.36 -0.56 -7.00
N LEU A 44 -5.34 0.61 -7.65
CA LEU A 44 -5.36 1.91 -6.98
C LEU A 44 -6.62 2.08 -6.12
N SER A 45 -7.79 1.73 -6.68
CA SER A 45 -9.06 1.80 -5.97
C SER A 45 -9.09 0.87 -4.74
N ALA A 46 -8.54 -0.34 -4.86
CA ALA A 46 -8.41 -1.27 -3.74
C ALA A 46 -7.42 -0.75 -2.68
N ALA A 47 -6.31 -0.13 -3.08
CA ALA A 47 -5.35 0.46 -2.17
C ALA A 47 -5.95 1.63 -1.37
N GLN A 48 -6.80 2.45 -1.97
CA GLN A 48 -7.52 3.53 -1.27
C GLN A 48 -8.43 3.01 -0.16
N GLN A 49 -9.01 1.82 -0.31
CA GLN A 49 -9.86 1.21 0.72
C GLN A 49 -9.08 0.77 1.97
N LEU A 50 -7.74 0.69 1.90
CA LEU A 50 -6.90 0.38 3.05
C LEU A 50 -6.83 1.52 4.08
N GLY A 51 -7.25 2.74 3.71
CA GLY A 51 -7.44 3.84 4.65
C GLY A 51 -6.16 4.53 5.14
N GLY A 52 -5.04 4.39 4.42
CA GLY A 52 -3.84 5.19 4.66
C GLY A 52 -3.20 5.66 3.37
N GLU A 53 -1.93 6.08 3.42
CA GLU A 53 -1.28 6.74 2.29
C GLU A 53 -1.05 5.78 1.13
N VAL A 54 -1.40 6.23 -0.09
CA VAL A 54 -1.19 5.47 -1.31
C VAL A 54 -0.13 6.18 -2.15
N THR A 55 0.99 5.52 -2.38
CA THR A 55 2.07 5.98 -3.26
C THR A 55 2.00 5.21 -4.58
N GLY A 56 1.94 5.91 -5.70
CA GLY A 56 1.96 5.31 -7.04
C GLY A 56 3.36 5.34 -7.67
N LEU A 57 3.76 4.27 -8.35
CA LEU A 57 4.97 4.20 -9.15
C LEU A 57 4.63 3.93 -10.62
N VAL A 58 4.99 4.86 -11.50
CA VAL A 58 4.89 4.71 -12.96
C VAL A 58 6.32 4.69 -13.52
N ILE A 59 6.62 3.73 -14.40
CA ILE A 59 7.93 3.61 -15.05
C ILE A 59 7.75 3.70 -16.56
N GLY A 60 8.45 4.61 -17.24
CA GLY A 60 8.32 4.80 -18.69
C GLY A 60 9.24 5.88 -19.22
N ALA A 61 9.21 6.09 -20.54
CA ALA A 61 9.97 7.17 -21.17
C ALA A 61 9.40 8.55 -20.79
N PRO A 62 10.23 9.63 -20.74
CA PRO A 62 9.79 10.96 -20.32
C PRO A 62 8.55 11.50 -21.06
N GLU A 63 8.42 11.18 -22.35
CA GLU A 63 7.31 11.61 -23.20
C GLU A 63 6.00 10.93 -22.79
N GLN A 64 6.09 9.64 -22.47
CA GLN A 64 4.96 8.85 -21.98
C GLN A 64 4.55 9.33 -20.58
N ILE A 65 5.51 9.50 -19.66
CA ILE A 65 5.24 9.92 -18.29
C ILE A 65 4.50 11.27 -18.22
N GLN A 66 4.88 12.25 -19.05
CA GLN A 66 4.19 13.55 -19.10
C GLN A 66 2.70 13.42 -19.48
N THR A 67 2.37 12.45 -20.32
CA THR A 67 0.99 12.16 -20.75
C THR A 67 0.20 11.42 -19.68
N ILE A 68 0.85 10.52 -18.93
CA ILE A 68 0.23 9.61 -17.97
C ILE A 68 0.03 10.25 -16.59
N LEU A 69 0.95 11.10 -16.15
CA LEU A 69 0.91 11.73 -14.82
C LEU A 69 -0.43 12.43 -14.49
N PRO A 70 -1.07 13.19 -15.41
CA PRO A 70 -2.38 13.78 -15.15
C PRO A 70 -3.49 12.74 -14.97
N GLN A 71 -3.38 11.58 -15.62
CA GLN A 71 -4.37 10.50 -15.53
C GLN A 71 -4.23 9.74 -14.22
N ALA A 72 -3.00 9.51 -13.76
CA ALA A 72 -2.68 8.82 -12.51
C ALA A 72 -3.00 9.66 -11.25
N LYS A 73 -3.20 10.97 -11.38
CA LYS A 73 -3.53 11.89 -10.29
C LYS A 73 -5.03 12.12 -10.05
N LYS A 74 -5.89 11.56 -10.91
CA LYS A 74 -7.35 11.64 -10.77
C LYS A 74 -7.85 10.57 -9.81
#